data_AF-A0A7C8AL00-F1
#
_entry.id   AF-A0A7C8AL00-F1
#
_cell.length_a   1.000
_cell.length_b   1.000
_cell.length_c   1.000
_cell.angle_alpha   90.00
_cell.angle_beta   90.00
_cell.angle_gamma   90.00
#
_symmetry.space_group_name_H-M   'P 1'
#
loop_
_entity.id
_entity.type
_entity.pdbx_description
1 polymer ?
#
loop_
_entity_poly.entity_id
_entity_poly.type
_entity_poly.pdbx_seq_one_letter_code
_entity_poly.pdbx_strand_id
1 'polypeptide(L)' 'VPHGKIHGYGSDYGGCVDRAWAHASIARDNVAIALSDMVELEYLDLDEAKEVAYAWLYGNANAFFRLGL' A
#
# COMPACT_ATOMS: atom_id res chain seq x y z
N VAL A 1 1.06 -9.32 -11.01
CA VAL A 1 1.49 -8.01 -11.57
C VAL A 1 2.75 -7.60 -10.80
N PRO A 2 3.81 -7.07 -11.44
CA PRO A 2 4.99 -6.59 -10.71
C PRO A 2 4.59 -5.54 -9.66
N HIS A 3 5.10 -5.67 -8.42
CA HIS A 3 4.66 -4.82 -7.31
C HIS A 3 4.87 -3.33 -7.58
N GLY A 4 5.93 -2.95 -8.32
CA GLY A 4 6.24 -1.57 -8.73
C GLY A 4 5.25 -0.93 -9.71
N LYS A 5 4.21 -1.65 -10.15
CA LYS A 5 3.16 -1.14 -11.05
C LYS A 5 1.81 -0.95 -10.36
N ILE A 6 1.76 -1.06 -9.04
CA ILE A 6 0.53 -1.00 -8.25
C ILE A 6 0.55 0.23 -7.36
N HIS A 7 -0.52 1.03 -7.42
CA HIS A 7 -0.86 2.02 -6.39
C HIS A 7 -1.95 1.38 -5.52
N GLY A 8 -1.63 1.05 -4.27
CA GLY A 8 -2.43 0.18 -3.42
C GLY A 8 -3.72 0.80 -2.92
N TYR A 9 -3.81 2.13 -2.86
CA TYR A 9 -5.00 2.84 -2.42
C TYR A 9 -5.10 4.25 -3.01
N GLY A 10 -6.32 4.65 -3.35
CA GLY A 10 -6.72 6.01 -3.69
C GLY A 10 -8.16 6.22 -3.21
N SER A 11 -8.44 7.33 -2.53
CA SER A 11 -9.67 7.42 -1.74
C SER A 11 -10.95 7.58 -2.55
N ASP A 12 -10.88 8.29 -3.67
CA ASP A 12 -12.04 8.71 -4.47
C ASP A 12 -13.15 9.43 -3.65
N TYR A 13 -12.82 9.88 -2.44
CA TYR A 13 -13.73 10.54 -1.50
C TYR A 13 -13.53 12.06 -1.54
N GLY A 14 -13.84 12.68 -2.70
CA GLY A 14 -13.75 14.12 -2.88
C GLY A 14 -14.48 14.90 -1.77
N GLY A 15 -13.75 15.78 -1.06
CA GLY A 15 -14.30 16.60 0.02
C GLY A 15 -14.67 15.87 1.32
N CYS A 16 -14.47 14.55 1.42
CA CYS A 16 -14.80 13.74 2.60
C CYS A 16 -13.52 13.16 3.25
N VAL A 17 -12.75 14.03 3.91
CA VAL A 17 -11.42 13.69 4.47
C VAL A 17 -11.50 12.59 5.54
N ASP A 18 -12.55 12.60 6.34
CA ASP A 18 -12.85 11.58 7.34
C ASP A 18 -12.97 10.18 6.74
N ARG A 19 -13.72 10.06 5.63
CA ARG A 19 -13.88 8.78 4.91
C ARG A 19 -12.61 8.36 4.20
N ALA A 20 -11.92 9.32 3.58
CA ALA A 20 -10.63 9.07 2.94
C ALA A 20 -9.63 8.47 3.93
N TRP A 21 -9.54 9.03 5.14
CA TRP A 21 -8.67 8.50 6.19
C TRP A 21 -9.13 7.13 6.71
N ALA A 22 -10.42 6.96 7.01
CA ALA A 22 -10.95 5.71 7.52
C ALA A 22 -10.68 4.54 6.55
N HIS A 23 -10.90 4.77 5.26
CA HIS A 23 -10.67 3.75 4.23
C HIS A 23 -9.18 3.53 3.94
N ALA A 24 -8.32 4.55 4.07
CA ALA A 24 -6.88 4.36 4.02
C ALA A 24 -6.39 3.44 5.16
N SER A 25 -6.95 3.58 6.37
CA SER A 25 -6.64 2.68 7.49
C SER A 25 -7.06 1.24 7.18
N ILE A 26 -8.27 1.05 6.66
CA ILE A 26 -8.77 -0.28 6.26
C ILE A 26 -7.89 -0.89 5.17
N ALA A 27 -7.47 -0.11 4.18
CA ALA A 27 -6.59 -0.58 3.11
C ALA A 27 -5.23 -1.02 3.65
N ARG A 28 -4.61 -0.22 4.53
CA ARG A 28 -3.33 -0.56 5.18
C ARG A 28 -3.44 -1.86 5.98
N ASP A 29 -4.49 -2.02 6.78
CA ASP A 29 -4.65 -3.20 7.63
C ASP A 29 -4.84 -4.47 6.78
N ASN A 30 -5.63 -4.41 5.70
CA ASN A 30 -5.78 -5.54 4.77
C ASN A 30 -4.48 -5.86 3.99
N VAL A 31 -3.72 -4.84 3.59
CA VAL A 31 -2.40 -5.06 2.98
C VAL A 31 -1.45 -5.75 3.95
N ALA A 32 -1.45 -5.35 5.22
CA ALA A 32 -0.61 -5.97 6.24
C ALA A 32 -0.99 -7.45 6.47
N ILE A 33 -2.28 -7.78 6.54
CA ILE A 33 -2.77 -9.17 6.66
C ILE A 33 -2.33 -10.01 5.45
N ALA A 34 -2.56 -9.50 4.23
CA ALA A 34 -2.18 -10.25 3.04
C ALA A 34 -0.65 -10.48 2.95
N LEU A 35 0.15 -9.49 3.35
CA LEU A 35 1.61 -9.61 3.35
C LEU A 35 2.12 -10.50 4.49
N SER A 36 1.46 -10.52 5.66
CA SER A 36 1.83 -11.45 6.73
C SER A 36 1.64 -12.89 6.28
N ASP A 37 0.55 -13.19 5.56
CA ASP A 37 0.32 -14.54 5.02
C ASP A 37 1.44 -14.93 4.04
N MET A 38 1.94 -14.00 3.22
CA MET A 38 3.05 -14.28 2.30
C MET A 38 4.36 -14.56 3.05
N VAL A 39 4.59 -13.89 4.18
CA VAL A 39 5.75 -14.13 5.04
C VAL A 39 5.63 -15.49 5.74
N GLU A 40 4.45 -15.84 6.27
CA GLU A 40 4.21 -17.14 6.89
C GLU A 40 4.39 -18.30 5.90
N LEU A 41 4.03 -18.09 4.63
CA LEU A 41 4.23 -19.06 3.56
C LEU A 41 5.66 -19.06 2.98
N GLU A 42 6.58 -18.27 3.55
CA GLU A 42 7.97 -18.12 3.12
C GLU A 42 8.13 -17.65 1.65
N TYR A 43 7.10 -17.00 1.08
CA TYR A 43 7.17 -16.39 -0.26
C TYR A 43 7.91 -15.06 -0.27
N LEU A 44 7.90 -14.36 0.87
CA LEU A 44 8.62 -13.12 1.13
C LEU A 44 9.27 -13.22 2.50
N ASP A 45 10.41 -12.59 2.69
CA ASP A 45 10.84 -12.25 4.03
C ASP A 45 10.12 -10.98 4.55
N LEU A 46 10.33 -10.67 5.83
CA LEU A 46 9.67 -9.53 6.48
C LEU A 46 10.08 -8.18 5.85
N ASP A 47 11.33 -8.03 5.43
CA ASP A 47 11.81 -6.78 4.87
C ASP A 47 11.31 -6.61 3.43
N GLU A 48 11.27 -7.67 2.63
CA GLU A 48 10.64 -7.69 1.30
C GLU A 48 9.15 -7.32 1.39
N ALA A 49 8.43 -7.87 2.38
CA ALA A 49 7.03 -7.52 2.62
C ALA A 49 6.86 -6.02 2.96
N LYS A 50 7.75 -5.46 3.79
CA LYS A 50 7.73 -4.03 4.14
C LYS A 50 8.04 -3.14 2.93
N GLU A 51 8.97 -3.55 2.06
CA GLU A 51 9.26 -2.85 0.81
C GLU A 51 8.04 -2.84 -0.13
N VAL A 52 7.34 -3.98 -0.26
CA VAL A 52 6.10 -4.05 -1.04
C VAL A 52 5.02 -3.14 -0.45
N ALA A 53 4.83 -3.15 0.87
CA ALA A 53 3.87 -2.29 1.55
C ALA A 53 4.19 -0.80 1.31
N TYR A 54 5.45 -0.41 1.44
CA TYR A 54 5.92 0.95 1.16
C TYR A 54 5.67 1.33 -0.30
N ALA A 55 6.03 0.46 -1.25
CA ALA A 55 5.82 0.69 -2.67
C ALA A 55 4.34 0.93 -2.98
N TRP A 56 3.45 0.08 -2.47
CA TRP A 56 2.01 0.16 -2.76
C TRP A 56 1.32 1.33 -2.10
N LEU A 57 1.64 1.63 -0.84
CA LEU A 57 0.94 2.65 -0.06
C LEU A 57 1.55 4.05 -0.22
N TYR A 58 2.74 4.16 -0.81
CA TYR A 58 3.43 5.45 -0.93
C TYR A 58 4.40 5.55 -2.12
N GLY A 59 5.43 4.69 -2.16
CA GLY A 59 6.61 4.87 -3.01
C GLY A 59 6.29 4.92 -4.50
N ASN A 60 5.46 3.99 -4.99
CA ASN A 60 5.10 3.94 -6.41
C ASN A 60 4.33 5.19 -6.83
N ALA A 61 3.37 5.64 -6.02
CA ALA A 61 2.56 6.81 -6.33
C ALA A 61 3.42 8.08 -6.31
N ASN A 62 4.29 8.23 -5.31
CA ASN A 62 5.20 9.37 -5.22
C ASN A 62 6.13 9.45 -6.44
N ALA A 63 6.70 8.31 -6.87
CA ALA A 63 7.57 8.24 -8.04
C ALA A 63 6.81 8.47 -9.36
N PHE A 64 5.66 7.81 -9.54
CA PHE A 64 4.87 7.87 -10.77
C PHE A 64 4.28 9.26 -11.01
N PHE A 65 3.68 9.86 -9.97
CA PHE A 65 3.08 11.20 -10.05
C PHE A 65 4.06 12.33 -9.76
N ARG A 66 5.32 12.01 -9.41
CA ARG A 66 6.40 12.97 -9.12
C ARG A 66 6.03 13.96 -8.02
N LEU A 67 5.49 13.45 -6.90
CA LEU A 67 4.97 14.29 -5.83
C LEU A 67 6.08 14.95 -4.99
N GLY A 68 7.30 14.36 -4.97
CA GLY A 68 8.46 14.93 -4.29
C GLY A 68 8.34 14.94 -2.77
N LEU A 69 7.53 14.03 -2.22
CA LEU A 69 7.27 13.86 -0.79
C LEU A 69 8.28 12.92 -0.14
#